data_AF-A0A7S1K778-F1
#
_entry.id   AF-A0A7S1K778-F1
#
_cell.length_a   1.000
_cell.length_b   1.000
_cell.length_c   1.000
_cell.angle_alpha   90.00
_cell.angle_beta   90.00
_cell.angle_gamma   90.00
#
_symmetry.space_group_name_H-M   'P 1'
#
loop_
_entity.id
_entity.type
_entity.pdbx_description
1 polymer ?
#
loop_
_entity_poly.entity_id
_entity_poly.type
_entity_poly.pdbx_seq_one_letter_code
_entity_poly.pdbx_strand_id
1 'polypeptide(L)'
;VMHVKRGRRLFRCLDTDHNGDLTEDEFMLLIRVMTEKDVVVLRYPPESKARIRRLVAICLSRRFDILIDVLITISVIITCTQTMMFVEASTALHQHTTTGEGQPPDHHPVACFYSSAALYYLQLALSATYAAELAFKISVLGFERFWKIHPLRNRFDLYAVIPLVLAEALFLIEGRGGVGHVFVERGEGAAGWCMS
;
A
#
# COMPACT_ATOMS: atom_id res chain seq x y z
N VAL A 1 25.30 29.99 9.33
CA VAL A 1 25.68 30.02 10.77
C VAL A 1 25.36 28.71 11.52
N MET A 2 24.19 28.08 11.33
CA MET A 2 23.83 26.85 12.06
C MET A 2 24.75 25.64 11.77
N HIS A 3 25.19 25.48 10.52
CA HIS A 3 26.12 24.41 10.11
C HIS A 3 27.49 24.50 10.82
N VAL A 4 27.99 25.72 11.05
CA VAL A 4 29.27 25.96 11.75
C VAL A 4 29.17 25.56 13.23
N LYS A 5 28.03 25.84 13.89
CA LYS A 5 27.80 25.43 15.28
C LYS A 5 27.71 23.91 15.43
N ARG A 6 27.03 23.22 14.51
CA ARG A 6 26.98 21.74 14.49
C ARG A 6 28.36 21.14 14.21
N GLY A 7 29.08 21.67 13.23
CA GLY A 7 30.45 21.25 12.92
C GLY A 7 31.36 21.38 14.14
N ARG A 8 31.32 22.50 14.86
CA ARG A 8 32.08 22.69 16.10
C ARG A 8 31.70 21.71 17.22
N ARG A 9 30.41 21.36 17.37
CA ARG A 9 29.98 20.35 18.35
C ARG A 9 30.50 18.97 17.99
N LEU A 10 30.41 18.59 16.71
CA LEU A 10 30.88 17.30 16.23
C LEU A 10 32.40 17.20 16.37
N PHE A 11 33.11 18.26 16.01
CA PHE A 11 34.55 18.39 16.19
C PHE A 11 34.95 18.19 17.66
N ARG A 12 34.31 18.89 18.61
CA ARG A 12 34.56 18.70 20.05
C ARG A 12 34.23 17.31 20.59
N CYS A 13 33.38 16.54 19.91
CA CYS A 13 33.11 15.16 20.29
C CYS A 13 34.15 14.19 19.74
N LEU A 14 34.85 14.56 18.66
CA LEU A 14 35.92 13.79 18.05
C LEU A 14 37.28 14.11 18.67
N ASP A 15 37.52 15.38 18.99
CA ASP A 15 38.69 15.91 19.69
C ASP A 15 38.61 15.58 21.19
N THR A 16 39.03 14.37 21.52
CA THR A 16 38.97 13.77 22.86
C THR A 16 40.03 14.30 23.80
N ASP A 17 41.18 14.74 23.27
CA ASP A 17 42.26 15.35 24.05
C ASP A 17 42.12 16.87 24.19
N HIS A 18 41.15 17.48 23.49
CA HIS A 18 40.82 18.90 23.52
C HIS A 18 41.97 19.81 23.09
N ASN A 19 42.86 19.32 22.22
CA ASN A 19 44.01 20.08 21.75
C ASN A 19 43.66 21.07 20.62
N GLY A 20 42.46 20.94 20.01
CA GLY A 20 41.97 21.81 18.94
C GLY A 20 42.31 21.34 17.51
N ASP A 21 43.04 20.23 17.38
CA ASP A 21 43.36 19.51 16.17
C ASP A 21 42.74 18.10 16.23
N LEU A 22 42.65 17.41 15.08
CA LEU A 22 42.20 16.01 15.04
C LEU A 22 43.43 15.12 14.84
N THR A 23 43.68 14.22 15.79
CA THR A 23 44.72 13.20 15.64
C THR A 23 44.32 12.17 14.57
N GLU A 24 45.31 11.43 14.05
CA GLU A 24 45.06 10.38 13.06
C GLU A 24 44.07 9.32 13.58
N ASP A 25 44.20 8.92 14.84
CA ASP A 25 43.32 7.95 15.47
C ASP A 25 41.87 8.45 15.59
N GLU A 26 41.67 9.71 15.99
CA GLU A 26 40.34 10.34 16.06
C GLU A 26 39.71 10.48 14.66
N PHE A 27 40.53 10.79 13.66
CA PHE A 27 40.07 10.85 12.28
C PHE A 27 39.69 9.46 11.76
N MET A 28 40.49 8.45 12.06
CA MET A 28 40.21 7.07 11.71
C MET A 28 38.93 6.56 12.39
N LEU A 29 38.60 7.04 13.59
CA LEU A 29 37.34 6.75 14.26
C LEU A 29 36.13 7.33 13.50
N LEU A 30 36.25 8.56 12.97
CA LEU A 30 35.24 9.14 12.08
C LEU A 30 35.09 8.31 10.79
N ILE A 31 36.20 7.96 10.14
CA ILE A 31 36.18 7.14 8.91
C ILE A 31 35.58 5.77 9.18
N ARG A 32 35.91 5.13 10.32
CA ARG A 32 35.35 3.84 10.70
C ARG A 32 33.82 3.90 10.82
N VAL A 33 33.30 4.92 11.51
CA VAL A 33 31.83 5.14 11.61
C VAL A 33 31.21 5.45 10.23
N MET A 34 31.91 6.19 9.36
CA MET A 34 31.42 6.51 8.01
C MET A 34 31.50 5.33 7.03
N THR A 35 32.37 4.36 7.28
CA THR A 35 32.60 3.17 6.44
C THR A 35 31.83 1.94 6.93
N GLU A 36 31.31 1.97 8.15
CA GLU A 36 30.49 0.92 8.73
C GLU A 36 29.19 0.77 7.92
N LYS A 37 29.00 -0.41 7.31
CA LYS A 37 27.92 -0.66 6.34
C LYS A 37 26.52 -0.52 6.93
N ASP A 38 26.40 -0.64 8.25
CA ASP A 38 25.14 -0.61 8.98
C ASP A 38 24.77 0.80 9.47
N VAL A 39 25.69 1.77 9.37
CA VAL A 39 25.45 3.16 9.78
C VAL A 39 24.89 3.95 8.60
N VAL A 40 23.56 3.94 8.46
CA VAL A 40 22.87 4.80 7.49
C VAL A 40 22.86 6.23 8.01
N VAL A 41 23.84 7.04 7.59
CA VAL A 41 23.83 8.49 7.86
C VAL A 41 22.67 9.13 7.11
N LEU A 42 21.53 9.28 7.79
CA LEU A 42 20.37 10.00 7.27
C LEU A 42 20.74 11.47 7.05
N ARG A 43 21.13 11.81 5.81
CA ARG A 43 21.29 13.20 5.38
C ARG A 43 19.91 13.87 5.39
N TYR A 44 19.56 14.55 6.47
CA TYR A 44 18.31 15.32 6.53
C TYR A 44 18.29 16.34 5.38
N PRO A 45 17.12 16.53 4.71
CA PRO A 45 17.02 17.54 3.66
C PRO A 45 17.38 18.93 4.22
N PRO A 46 17.96 19.83 3.39
CA PRO A 46 18.40 21.15 3.82
C PRO A 46 17.25 21.93 4.49
N GLU A 47 17.60 22.80 5.44
CA GLU A 47 16.63 23.44 6.33
C GLU A 47 15.53 24.25 5.61
N SER A 48 15.79 24.68 4.37
CA SER A 48 14.85 25.42 3.52
C SER A 48 13.54 24.68 3.22
N LYS A 49 13.44 23.39 3.54
CA LYS A 49 12.25 22.57 3.28
C LYS A 49 11.59 22.07 4.58
N ALA A 50 11.25 23.00 5.48
CA ALA A 50 10.54 22.70 6.74
C ALA A 50 9.25 21.88 6.54
N ARG A 51 8.53 22.07 5.42
CA ARG A 51 7.36 21.27 5.04
C ARG A 51 7.70 19.80 4.84
N ILE A 52 8.77 19.49 4.11
CA ILE A 52 9.20 18.10 3.85
C ILE A 52 9.59 17.42 5.16
N ARG A 53 10.27 18.12 6.08
CA ARG A 53 10.60 17.56 7.40
C ARG A 53 9.36 17.09 8.17
N ARG A 54 8.27 17.87 8.14
CA ARG A 54 7.00 17.46 8.78
C ARG A 54 6.40 16.24 8.10
N LEU A 55 6.39 16.20 6.77
CA LEU A 55 5.88 15.05 6.01
C LEU A 55 6.72 13.79 6.27
N VAL A 56 8.05 13.90 6.27
CA VAL A 56 8.96 12.79 6.64
C VAL A 56 8.68 12.31 8.06
N ALA A 57 8.49 13.22 9.01
CA ALA A 57 8.20 12.87 10.40
C ALA A 57 6.85 12.14 10.55
N ILE A 58 5.82 12.56 9.82
CA ILE A 58 4.53 11.87 9.77
C ILE A 58 4.70 10.49 9.11
N CYS A 59 5.39 10.43 7.98
CA CYS A 59 5.64 9.23 7.20
C CYS A 59 6.46 8.16 7.96
N LEU A 60 7.37 8.60 8.83
CA LEU A 60 8.17 7.75 9.72
C LEU A 60 7.53 7.60 11.11
N SER A 61 6.32 8.11 11.31
CA SER A 61 5.65 7.98 12.60
C SER A 61 5.11 6.57 12.78
N ARG A 62 5.38 5.98 13.95
CA ARG A 62 4.86 4.65 14.32
C ARG A 62 3.32 4.55 14.20
N ARG A 63 2.60 5.66 14.39
CA ARG A 63 1.15 5.72 14.26
C ARG A 63 0.69 5.52 12.82
N PHE A 64 1.43 6.08 11.86
CA PHE A 64 1.13 5.93 10.45
C PHE A 64 1.27 4.46 10.03
N ASP A 65 2.37 3.80 10.40
CA ASP A 65 2.56 2.38 10.09
C ASP A 65 1.47 1.49 10.72
N ILE A 66 1.09 1.74 11.98
CA ILE A 66 -0.03 1.01 12.64
C ILE A 66 -1.34 1.19 11.87
N LEU A 67 -1.64 2.41 11.41
CA LEU A 67 -2.87 2.67 10.65
C LEU A 67 -2.89 1.89 9.33
N ILE A 68 -1.76 1.82 8.64
CA ILE A 68 -1.63 1.03 7.40
C ILE A 68 -1.76 -0.47 7.69
N ASP A 69 -1.14 -0.97 8.76
CA ASP A 69 -1.25 -2.38 9.15
C ASP A 69 -2.70 -2.77 9.47
N VAL A 70 -3.47 -1.89 10.11
CA VAL A 70 -4.91 -2.09 10.37
C VAL A 70 -5.71 -2.13 9.06
N LEU A 71 -5.44 -1.21 8.12
CA LEU A 71 -6.11 -1.20 6.81
C LEU A 71 -5.84 -2.48 6.02
N ILE A 72 -4.59 -2.95 6.01
CA ILE A 72 -4.21 -4.21 5.36
C ILE A 72 -4.93 -5.38 6.02
N THR A 73 -5.00 -5.40 7.36
CA THR A 73 -5.72 -6.46 8.09
C THR A 73 -7.20 -6.51 7.70
N ILE A 74 -7.85 -5.35 7.60
CA ILE A 74 -9.26 -5.24 7.15
C ILE A 74 -9.40 -5.79 5.72
N SER A 75 -8.47 -5.42 4.82
CA SER A 75 -8.47 -5.90 3.43
C SER A 75 -8.34 -7.43 3.34
N VAL A 76 -7.48 -8.04 4.16
CA VAL A 76 -7.33 -9.50 4.23
C VAL A 76 -8.62 -10.17 4.70
N ILE A 77 -9.30 -9.61 5.70
CA ILE A 77 -10.58 -10.14 6.19
C ILE A 77 -11.63 -10.09 5.08
N ILE A 78 -11.78 -8.94 4.40
CA ILE A 78 -12.72 -8.78 3.28
C ILE A 78 -12.44 -9.79 2.18
N THR A 79 -11.17 -9.93 1.79
CA THR A 79 -10.74 -10.88 0.75
C THR A 79 -11.05 -12.32 1.14
N CYS A 80 -10.83 -12.68 2.41
CA CYS A 80 -11.18 -14.01 2.94
C CYS A 80 -12.68 -14.27 2.85
N THR A 81 -13.52 -13.32 3.29
CA THR A 81 -14.97 -13.41 3.21
C THR A 81 -15.46 -13.55 1.77
N GLN A 82 -14.92 -12.75 0.84
CA GLN A 82 -15.24 -12.86 -0.59
C GLN A 82 -14.87 -14.23 -1.15
N THR A 83 -13.70 -14.76 -0.78
CA THR A 83 -13.22 -16.08 -1.22
C THR A 83 -14.15 -17.19 -0.72
N MET A 84 -14.55 -17.14 0.56
CA MET A 84 -15.49 -18.13 1.12
C MET A 84 -16.84 -18.10 0.41
N MET A 85 -17.42 -16.92 0.21
CA MET A 85 -18.69 -16.79 -0.52
C MET A 85 -18.58 -17.30 -1.96
N PHE A 86 -17.44 -17.07 -2.64
CA PHE A 86 -17.20 -17.58 -3.98
C PHE A 86 -17.12 -19.11 -4.02
N VAL A 87 -16.43 -19.71 -3.05
CA VAL A 87 -16.32 -21.17 -2.94
C VAL A 87 -17.68 -21.81 -2.69
N GLU A 88 -18.48 -21.25 -1.77
CA GLU A 88 -19.83 -21.74 -1.47
C GLU A 88 -20.78 -21.63 -2.69
N ALA A 89 -20.73 -20.50 -3.40
CA ALA A 89 -21.51 -20.33 -4.62
C ALA A 89 -21.12 -21.34 -5.71
N SER A 90 -19.82 -21.62 -5.84
CA SER A 90 -19.28 -22.56 -6.84
C SER A 90 -19.67 -24.01 -6.53
N THR A 91 -19.62 -24.41 -5.25
CA THR A 91 -20.00 -25.78 -4.85
C THR A 91 -21.49 -26.03 -5.00
N ALA A 92 -22.34 -25.05 -4.65
CA ALA A 92 -23.78 -25.14 -4.86
C ALA A 92 -24.15 -25.30 -6.33
N LEU A 93 -23.49 -24.56 -7.22
CA LEU A 93 -23.69 -24.67 -8.67
C LEU A 93 -23.29 -26.06 -9.21
N HIS A 94 -22.18 -26.61 -8.71
CA HIS A 94 -21.71 -27.92 -9.14
C HIS A 94 -22.69 -29.04 -8.74
N GLN A 95 -23.26 -28.98 -7.53
CA GLN A 95 -24.23 -29.97 -7.04
C GLN A 95 -25.48 -30.00 -7.92
N HIS A 96 -26.05 -28.83 -8.27
CA HIS A 96 -27.20 -28.75 -9.17
C HIS A 96 -26.96 -29.36 -10.56
N THR A 97 -25.72 -29.29 -11.06
CA THR A 97 -25.38 -29.87 -12.36
C THR A 97 -25.37 -31.40 -12.32
N THR A 98 -25.06 -31.99 -11.15
CA THR A 98 -24.94 -33.45 -10.99
C THR A 98 -26.22 -34.18 -10.65
N THR A 99 -27.19 -33.54 -9.98
CA THR A 99 -28.42 -34.22 -9.50
C THR A 99 -29.56 -34.26 -10.52
N GLY A 100 -29.51 -33.51 -11.63
CA GLY A 100 -30.49 -33.62 -12.72
C GLY A 100 -31.94 -33.24 -12.37
N GLU A 101 -32.25 -32.88 -11.13
CA GLU A 101 -33.57 -32.40 -10.72
C GLU A 101 -33.74 -30.92 -11.11
N GLY A 102 -34.41 -30.72 -12.24
CA GLY A 102 -34.58 -29.43 -12.93
C GLY A 102 -35.59 -28.48 -12.30
N GLN A 103 -35.45 -28.16 -11.02
CA GLN A 103 -36.21 -27.06 -10.42
C GLN A 103 -35.25 -25.97 -9.91
N PRO A 104 -35.20 -24.80 -10.59
CA PRO A 104 -34.34 -23.71 -10.15
C PRO A 104 -34.82 -23.21 -8.79
N PRO A 105 -33.92 -23.03 -7.80
CA PRO A 105 -34.31 -22.49 -6.51
C PRO A 105 -34.80 -21.05 -6.68
N ASP A 106 -36.07 -20.80 -6.37
CA ASP A 106 -36.76 -19.51 -6.51
C ASP A 106 -36.20 -18.40 -5.59
N HIS A 107 -35.17 -18.68 -4.80
CA HIS A 107 -34.52 -17.72 -3.90
C HIS A 107 -33.04 -17.50 -4.25
N HIS A 108 -32.88 -16.76 -5.35
CA HIS A 108 -31.85 -15.77 -5.68
C HIS A 108 -30.40 -15.96 -5.18
N PRO A 109 -29.53 -16.57 -5.99
CA PRO A 109 -28.09 -16.30 -5.98
C PRO A 109 -27.73 -14.82 -6.24
N VAL A 110 -28.68 -13.99 -6.69
CA VAL A 110 -28.47 -12.60 -7.12
C VAL A 110 -28.08 -11.66 -5.97
N ALA A 111 -28.57 -11.89 -4.75
CA ALA A 111 -28.22 -11.08 -3.58
C ALA A 111 -26.72 -11.21 -3.21
N CYS A 112 -26.11 -12.38 -3.46
CA CYS A 112 -24.66 -12.59 -3.29
C CYS A 112 -23.84 -11.74 -4.28
N PHE A 113 -24.34 -11.49 -5.49
CA PHE A 113 -23.62 -10.71 -6.51
C PHE A 113 -23.67 -9.19 -6.26
N TYR A 114 -24.75 -8.66 -5.68
CA TYR A 114 -24.80 -7.24 -5.29
C TYR A 114 -23.90 -6.95 -4.08
N SER A 115 -23.86 -7.87 -3.10
CA SER A 115 -22.92 -7.81 -1.98
C SER A 115 -21.47 -7.89 -2.48
N SER A 116 -21.18 -8.74 -3.47
CA SER A 116 -19.83 -8.89 -4.01
C SER A 116 -19.33 -7.64 -4.73
N ALA A 117 -20.19 -6.91 -5.43
CA ALA A 117 -19.83 -5.66 -6.10
C ALA A 117 -19.41 -4.57 -5.10
N ALA A 118 -20.17 -4.37 -4.01
CA ALA A 118 -19.83 -3.39 -2.98
C ALA A 118 -18.50 -3.73 -2.28
N LEU A 119 -18.30 -5.01 -1.93
CA LEU A 119 -17.05 -5.48 -1.33
C LEU A 119 -15.88 -5.37 -2.31
N TYR A 120 -16.11 -5.56 -3.61
CA TYR A 120 -15.09 -5.36 -4.64
C TYR A 120 -14.65 -3.90 -4.71
N TYR A 121 -15.57 -2.94 -4.74
CA TYR A 121 -15.22 -1.51 -4.74
C TYR A 121 -14.52 -1.09 -3.44
N LEU A 122 -14.92 -1.66 -2.31
CA LEU A 122 -14.22 -1.44 -1.04
C LEU A 122 -12.80 -1.99 -1.09
N GLN A 123 -12.60 -3.19 -1.62
CA GLN A 123 -11.28 -3.81 -1.79
C GLN A 123 -10.40 -2.97 -2.73
N LEU A 124 -10.95 -2.49 -3.84
CA LEU A 124 -10.29 -1.57 -4.77
C LEU A 124 -9.91 -0.23 -4.11
N ALA A 125 -10.75 0.30 -3.21
CA ALA A 125 -10.43 1.51 -2.47
C ALA A 125 -9.28 1.28 -1.47
N LEU A 126 -9.24 0.11 -0.83
CA LEU A 126 -8.18 -0.27 0.10
C LEU A 126 -6.85 -0.48 -0.62
N SER A 127 -6.83 -1.17 -1.76
CA SER A 127 -5.63 -1.35 -2.58
C SER A 127 -5.10 -0.01 -3.13
N ALA A 128 -5.99 0.88 -3.59
CA ALA A 128 -5.62 2.22 -4.04
C ALA A 128 -5.04 3.06 -2.90
N THR A 129 -5.57 2.93 -1.68
CA THR A 129 -5.02 3.59 -0.49
C THR A 129 -3.61 3.10 -0.18
N TYR A 130 -3.38 1.78 -0.29
CA TYR A 130 -2.07 1.19 -0.09
C TYR A 130 -1.06 1.62 -1.16
N ALA A 131 -1.50 1.69 -2.43
CA ALA A 131 -0.69 2.22 -3.51
C ALA A 131 -0.33 3.70 -3.33
N ALA A 132 -1.29 4.52 -2.88
CA ALA A 132 -1.07 5.92 -2.57
C ALA A 132 -0.08 6.10 -1.41
N GLU A 133 -0.15 5.25 -0.39
CA GLU A 133 0.79 5.25 0.72
C GLU A 133 2.22 4.94 0.27
N LEU A 134 2.40 3.91 -0.56
CA LEU A 134 3.69 3.53 -1.11
C LEU A 134 4.27 4.66 -1.98
N ALA A 135 3.44 5.23 -2.86
CA ALA A 135 3.82 6.38 -3.69
C ALA A 135 4.19 7.59 -2.84
N PHE A 136 3.45 7.86 -1.76
CA PHE A 136 3.75 8.92 -0.80
C PHE A 136 5.09 8.68 -0.09
N LYS A 137 5.35 7.46 0.41
CA LYS A 137 6.63 7.06 1.02
C LYS A 137 7.79 7.26 0.07
N ILE A 138 7.68 6.81 -1.18
CA ILE A 138 8.71 6.97 -2.21
C ILE A 138 8.92 8.46 -2.54
N SER A 139 7.85 9.26 -2.64
CA SER A 139 7.92 10.69 -2.94
C SER A 139 8.58 11.50 -1.81
N VAL A 140 8.31 11.14 -0.55
CA VAL A 140 8.81 11.85 0.63
C VAL A 140 10.25 11.44 0.97
N LEU A 141 10.57 10.15 0.89
CA LEU A 141 11.88 9.61 1.26
C LEU A 141 12.87 9.63 0.08
N GLY A 142 12.38 9.54 -1.15
CA GLY A 142 13.17 9.25 -2.33
C GLY A 142 13.45 7.74 -2.46
N PHE A 143 13.56 7.27 -3.71
CA PHE A 143 13.67 5.85 -4.03
C PHE A 143 14.83 5.14 -3.31
N GLU A 144 16.03 5.73 -3.31
CA GLU A 144 17.19 5.12 -2.66
C GLU A 144 17.05 4.96 -1.15
N ARG A 145 16.42 5.94 -0.48
CA ARG A 145 16.25 5.88 0.99
C ARG A 145 15.15 4.92 1.35
N PHE A 146 14.05 4.94 0.60
CA PHE A 146 12.99 3.95 0.71
C PHE A 146 13.56 2.53 0.63
N TRP A 147 14.48 2.27 -0.30
CA TRP A 147 15.11 0.95 -0.47
C TRP A 147 16.05 0.53 0.68
N LYS A 148 16.61 1.49 1.43
CA LYS A 148 17.62 1.26 2.47
C LYS A 148 17.06 1.19 3.89
N ILE A 149 16.00 1.93 4.20
CA ILE A 149 15.47 2.04 5.58
C ILE A 149 14.94 0.68 6.09
N HIS A 150 14.11 0.01 5.29
CA HIS A 150 13.61 -1.33 5.60
C HIS A 150 13.69 -2.21 4.35
N PRO A 151 14.87 -2.77 4.03
CA PRO A 151 15.14 -3.35 2.71
C PRO A 151 14.23 -4.54 2.38
N LEU A 152 13.88 -5.38 3.35
CA LEU A 152 13.00 -6.52 3.08
C LEU A 152 11.53 -6.09 2.96
N ARG A 153 11.01 -5.36 3.95
CA ARG A 153 9.61 -4.89 3.99
C ARG A 153 9.28 -4.01 2.79
N ASN A 154 10.05 -2.96 2.54
CA ASN A 154 9.75 -1.99 1.49
C ASN A 154 9.85 -2.57 0.08
N ARG A 155 10.74 -3.55 -0.14
CA ARG A 155 10.83 -4.26 -1.42
C ARG A 155 9.63 -5.18 -1.61
N PHE A 156 9.28 -5.94 -0.59
CA PHE A 156 8.11 -6.80 -0.62
C PHE A 156 6.84 -5.99 -0.91
N ASP A 157 6.63 -4.89 -0.19
CA ASP A 157 5.49 -3.99 -0.38
C ASP A 157 5.43 -3.47 -1.82
N LEU A 158 6.56 -3.02 -2.38
CA LEU A 158 6.63 -2.55 -3.77
C LEU A 158 6.26 -3.65 -4.78
N TYR A 159 6.79 -4.85 -4.61
CA TYR A 159 6.52 -5.97 -5.49
C TYR A 159 5.11 -6.56 -5.31
N ALA A 160 4.49 -6.39 -4.15
CA ALA A 160 3.10 -6.79 -3.92
C ALA A 160 2.12 -5.78 -4.52
N VAL A 161 2.37 -4.48 -4.32
CA VAL A 161 1.45 -3.41 -4.73
C VAL A 161 1.42 -3.21 -6.24
N ILE A 162 2.57 -3.21 -6.92
CA ILE A 162 2.61 -2.91 -8.36
C ILE A 162 1.75 -3.90 -9.17
N PRO A 163 1.93 -5.23 -9.05
CA PRO A 163 1.10 -6.20 -9.76
C PRO A 163 -0.37 -6.13 -9.37
N LEU A 164 -0.67 -5.84 -8.09
CA LEU A 164 -2.04 -5.71 -7.60
C LEU A 164 -2.76 -4.55 -8.31
N VAL A 165 -2.14 -3.37 -8.33
CA VAL A 165 -2.69 -2.19 -9.00
C VAL A 165 -2.79 -2.40 -10.51
N LEU A 166 -1.81 -3.06 -11.12
CA LEU A 166 -1.85 -3.37 -12.55
C LEU A 166 -3.01 -4.33 -12.87
N ALA A 167 -3.22 -5.38 -12.07
CA ALA A 167 -4.32 -6.30 -12.24
C ALA A 167 -5.67 -5.57 -12.12
N GLU A 168 -5.84 -4.75 -11.09
CA GLU A 168 -7.06 -3.97 -10.88
C GLU A 168 -7.34 -2.97 -12.01
N ALA A 169 -6.29 -2.31 -12.50
CA ALA A 169 -6.41 -1.41 -13.64
C ALA A 169 -6.85 -2.16 -14.91
N LEU A 170 -6.29 -3.35 -15.17
CA LEU A 170 -6.69 -4.19 -16.29
C LEU A 170 -8.16 -4.63 -16.17
N PHE A 171 -8.60 -5.09 -14.99
CA PHE A 171 -10.00 -5.45 -14.73
C PHE A 171 -10.95 -4.27 -14.95
N LEU A 172 -10.58 -3.05 -14.54
CA LEU A 172 -11.38 -1.85 -14.76
C LEU A 172 -11.48 -1.47 -16.25
N ILE A 173 -10.41 -1.67 -17.02
CA ILE A 173 -10.38 -1.41 -18.47
C ILE A 173 -11.29 -2.40 -19.20
N GLU A 174 -11.16 -3.69 -18.90
CA GLU A 174 -12.00 -4.74 -19.50
C GLU A 174 -13.47 -4.59 -19.11
N GLY A 175 -13.76 -4.31 -17.83
CA GLY A 175 -15.11 -4.10 -17.32
C GLY A 175 -15.83 -2.92 -17.98
N ARG A 176 -15.10 -1.84 -18.32
CA ARG A 176 -15.67 -0.69 -19.05
C ARG A 176 -16.10 -1.03 -20.49
N GLY A 177 -15.47 -2.02 -21.12
CA GLY A 177 -15.85 -2.48 -22.46
C GLY A 177 -17.19 -3.21 -22.51
N GLY A 178 -17.59 -3.89 -21.43
CA GLY A 178 -18.80 -4.73 -21.41
C GLY A 178 -20.05 -4.05 -20.82
N VAL A 179 -19.90 -3.19 -19.82
CA VAL A 179 -21.07 -2.63 -19.08
C VAL A 179 -21.84 -1.59 -19.90
N GLY A 180 -21.19 -0.89 -20.83
CA GLY A 180 -21.85 0.11 -21.69
C GLY A 180 -22.83 -0.48 -22.70
N HIS A 181 -22.65 -1.74 -23.13
CA HIS A 181 -23.53 -2.35 -24.14
C HIS A 181 -24.75 -3.05 -23.53
N VAL A 182 -24.63 -3.63 -22.32
CA VAL A 182 -25.72 -4.42 -21.72
C VAL A 182 -26.78 -3.55 -21.04
N PHE A 183 -26.43 -2.37 -20.54
CA PHE A 183 -27.41 -1.46 -19.92
C PHE A 183 -28.22 -0.64 -20.91
N VAL A 184 -27.75 -0.48 -22.15
CA VAL A 184 -28.48 0.28 -23.19
C VAL A 184 -29.57 -0.57 -23.84
N GLU A 185 -29.38 -1.89 -24.02
CA GLU A 185 -30.41 -2.75 -24.63
C GLU A 185 -31.52 -3.21 -23.65
N ARG A 186 -31.31 -3.14 -22.33
CA ARG A 186 -32.33 -3.54 -21.34
C ARG A 186 -33.28 -2.41 -20.92
N GLY A 187 -33.06 -1.19 -21.39
CA GLY A 187 -33.85 -0.01 -21.06
C GLY A 187 -35.22 0.09 -21.73
N GLU A 188 -35.50 -0.70 -22.77
CA GLU A 188 -36.77 -0.60 -23.52
C GLU A 188 -37.81 -1.70 -23.18
N GLY A 189 -37.47 -2.70 -22.36
CA GLY A 189 -38.35 -3.86 -22.10
C GLY A 189 -38.89 -4.06 -20.68
N ALA A 190 -38.32 -3.40 -19.66
CA ALA A 190 -38.56 -3.78 -18.26
C ALA A 190 -39.70 -3.01 -17.55
N ALA A 191 -40.38 -2.07 -18.21
CA ALA A 191 -41.50 -1.35 -17.61
C ALA A 191 -42.83 -2.16 -17.56
N GLY A 192 -42.85 -3.42 -18.02
CA GLY A 192 -44.10 -4.18 -18.21
C GLY A 192 -44.47 -5.23 -17.15
N TRP A 193 -43.59 -5.57 -16.19
CA TRP A 193 -43.76 -6.81 -15.38
C TRP A 193 -43.91 -6.62 -13.86
N CYS A 194 -44.21 -5.41 -13.37
CA CYS A 194 -44.52 -5.17 -11.95
C CYS A 194 -45.95 -4.67 -11.69
N MET A 195 -46.88 -4.90 -12.62
CA MET A 195 -48.31 -4.75 -12.37
C MET A 195 -49.08 -5.90 -12.99
N SER A 196 -49.11 -7.05 -12.30
CA SER A 196 -50.19 -8.05 -12.31
C SER A 196 -49.99 -8.99 -11.13
#